data_AF-A0A5C6U8I1-F1
#
_entry.id   AF-A0A5C6U8I1-F1
#
_cell.length_a   1.000
_cell.length_b   1.000
_cell.length_c   1.000
_cell.angle_alpha   90.00
_cell.angle_beta   90.00
_cell.angle_gamma   90.00
#
_symmetry.space_group_name_H-M   'P 1'
#
loop_
_entity.id
_entity.type
_entity.pdbx_description
1 polymer ?
#
loop_
_entity_poly.entity_id
_entity_poly.type
_entity_poly.pdbx_seq_one_letter_code
_entity_poly.pdbx_strand_id
1 'polypeptide(L)' 'MSRVSGAMKRATNVSLNAELIVQAKELGINISQACEAGLEQSIRATTAEAWLAANRDALESSNDFVAQNGLPLARHRQF' A
#
# COMPACT_ATOMS: atom_id res chain seq x y z
N MET A 1 -15.83 10.51 8.98
CA MET A 1 -16.31 10.88 7.63
C MET A 1 -15.11 11.05 6.71
N SER A 2 -14.84 10.07 5.85
CA SER A 2 -14.07 10.29 4.61
C SER A 2 -14.80 9.54 3.52
N ARG A 3 -15.24 10.28 2.49
CA ARG A 3 -16.06 9.77 1.40
C ARG A 3 -15.27 8.70 0.66
N VAL A 4 -15.82 7.50 0.55
CA VAL A 4 -15.46 6.60 -0.55
C VAL A 4 -15.98 7.30 -1.81
N SER A 5 -15.14 8.12 -2.41
CA SER A 5 -15.36 8.63 -3.75
C SER A 5 -15.48 7.41 -4.64
N GLY A 6 -16.68 7.11 -5.12
CA GLY A 6 -16.88 6.13 -6.19
C GLY A 6 -16.21 6.67 -7.45
N ALA A 7 -14.89 6.49 -7.54
CA ALA A 7 -14.11 6.96 -8.66
C ALA A 7 -14.64 6.26 -9.91
N MET A 8 -15.04 7.04 -10.92
CA MET A 8 -15.46 6.51 -12.21
C MET A 8 -14.32 5.67 -12.78
N LYS A 9 -14.57 4.36 -12.95
CA LYS A 9 -13.63 3.46 -13.60
C LYS A 9 -13.47 3.92 -15.05
N ARG A 10 -12.26 4.31 -15.43
CA ARG A 10 -11.92 4.59 -16.82
C ARG A 10 -11.42 3.30 -17.46
N ALA A 11 -11.98 2.94 -18.60
CA ALA A 11 -11.44 1.87 -19.41
C ALA A 11 -10.07 2.31 -19.95
N THR A 12 -9.03 1.58 -19.58
CA THR A 12 -7.65 1.80 -20.04
C THR A 12 -7.23 0.58 -20.82
N ASN A 13 -6.73 0.76 -22.04
CA ASN A 13 -6.21 -0.36 -22.82
C ASN A 13 -4.79 -0.69 -22.33
N VAL A 14 -4.55 -1.94 -21.96
CA VAL A 14 -3.28 -2.40 -21.41
C VAL A 14 -2.79 -3.62 -22.20
N SER A 15 -1.49 -3.66 -22.46
CA SER A 15 -0.85 -4.80 -23.13
C SER A 15 -0.40 -5.82 -22.08
N LEU A 16 -0.89 -7.05 -22.17
CA LEU A 16 -0.53 -8.17 -21.31
C LEU A 16 -0.09 -9.36 -22.16
N ASN A 17 0.62 -10.31 -21.54
CA ASN A 17 1.00 -11.55 -22.22
C ASN A 17 -0.27 -12.32 -22.63
N ALA A 18 -0.35 -12.69 -23.91
CA ALA A 18 -1.47 -13.42 -24.49
C ALA A 18 -1.73 -14.77 -23.80
N GLU A 19 -0.68 -15.49 -23.40
CA GLU A 19 -0.80 -16.77 -22.69
C GLU A 19 -1.44 -16.60 -21.30
N LEU A 20 -1.14 -15.50 -20.62
CA LEU A 20 -1.77 -15.17 -19.33
C LEU A 20 -3.23 -14.79 -19.50
N ILE A 21 -3.59 -14.12 -20.59
CA ILE A 21 -4.99 -13.79 -20.90
C ILE A 21 -5.80 -15.07 -21.14
N VAL A 22 -5.24 -16.02 -21.90
CA VAL A 22 -5.91 -17.30 -22.18
C VAL A 22 -6.11 -18.07 -20.87
N GLN A 23 -5.05 -18.26 -20.09
CA GLN A 23 -5.13 -18.94 -18.80
C GLN A 23 -6.11 -18.27 -17.84
N ALA A 24 -6.10 -16.94 -17.75
CA ALA A 24 -7.03 -16.20 -16.90
C ALA A 24 -8.49 -16.45 -17.32
N LYS A 25 -8.77 -16.50 -18.62
CA LYS A 25 -10.11 -16.82 -19.14
C LYS A 25 -10.51 -18.26 -18.82
N GLU A 26 -9.61 -19.22 -19.00
CA GLU A 26 -9.86 -20.64 -18.67
C GLU A 26 -10.15 -20.85 -17.18
N LEU A 27 -9.48 -20.08 -16.33
CA LEU A 27 -9.67 -20.09 -14.88
C LEU A 27 -10.84 -19.21 -14.39
N GLY A 28 -11.55 -18.52 -15.30
CA GLY A 28 -12.66 -17.63 -14.94
C GLY A 28 -12.24 -16.38 -14.17
N ILE A 29 -10.99 -15.97 -14.26
CA ILE A 29 -10.43 -14.81 -13.57
C ILE A 29 -10.88 -13.52 -14.27
N ASN A 30 -11.40 -12.58 -13.50
CA ASN A 30 -11.71 -11.24 -14.01
C ASN A 30 -10.42 -10.41 -14.13
N ILE A 31 -9.89 -10.33 -15.35
CA ILE A 31 -8.63 -9.64 -15.66
C ILE A 31 -8.66 -8.18 -15.20
N SER A 32 -9.75 -7.46 -15.42
CA SER A 32 -9.86 -6.04 -15.03
C SER A 32 -9.76 -5.87 -13.52
N GLN A 33 -10.43 -6.72 -12.75
CA GLN A 33 -10.35 -6.70 -11.28
C GLN A 33 -8.97 -7.10 -10.77
N ALA A 34 -8.35 -8.11 -11.37
CA ALA A 34 -7.00 -8.55 -11.01
C ALA A 34 -5.96 -7.46 -11.29
N CYS A 35 -6.06 -6.77 -12.43
CA CYS A 35 -5.21 -5.63 -12.77
C CYS A 35 -5.41 -4.46 -11.79
N GLU A 36 -6.66 -4.14 -11.42
CA GLU A 36 -6.97 -3.08 -10.46
C GLU A 36 -6.34 -3.38 -9.09
N ALA A 37 -6.49 -4.61 -8.59
CA ALA A 37 -5.90 -5.03 -7.32
C ALA A 37 -4.36 -5.01 -7.35
N GLY A 38 -3.75 -5.51 -8.42
CA GLY A 38 -2.29 -5.49 -8.58
C GLY A 38 -1.73 -4.07 -8.66
N LEU A 39 -2.41 -3.18 -9.39
CA LEU A 39 -2.02 -1.77 -9.48
C LEU A 39 -2.16 -1.05 -8.14
N GLU A 40 -3.25 -1.27 -7.41
CA GLU A 40 -3.45 -0.72 -6.07
C GLU A 40 -2.33 -1.16 -5.12
N GLN A 41 -1.96 -2.44 -5.15
CA GLN A 41 -0.88 -2.97 -4.30
C GLN A 41 0.47 -2.35 -4.65
N SER A 42 0.78 -2.21 -5.94
CA SER A 42 2.03 -1.57 -6.41
C SER A 42 2.11 -0.10 -6.01
N ILE A 43 1.01 0.65 -6.16
CA ILE A 43 0.92 2.06 -5.73
C ILE A 43 1.13 2.16 -4.22
N ARG A 44 0.46 1.32 -3.43
CA ARG A 44 0.60 1.31 -1.97
C ARG A 44 2.02 1.02 -1.53
N ALA A 45 2.67 0.02 -2.11
CA ALA A 45 4.05 -0.33 -1.81
C ALA A 45 5.00 0.84 -2.11
N THR A 46 4.94 1.37 -3.33
CA THR A 46 5.78 2.49 -3.77
C THR A 46 5.56 3.74 -2.90
N THR A 47 4.31 4.04 -2.56
CA THR A 47 3.98 5.20 -1.72
C THR A 47 4.50 5.00 -0.30
N ALA A 48 4.39 3.80 0.26
CA ALA A 48 4.92 3.48 1.58
C ALA A 48 6.45 3.59 1.61
N GLU A 49 7.14 3.10 0.59
CA GLU A 49 8.61 3.23 0.46
C GLU A 49 9.03 4.69 0.37
N ALA A 50 8.36 5.49 -0.47
CA ALA A 50 8.63 6.92 -0.58
C ALA A 50 8.38 7.66 0.74
N TRP A 51 7.31 7.30 1.46
CA TRP A 51 7.01 7.87 2.76
C TRP A 51 8.08 7.51 3.80
N LEU A 52 8.50 6.24 3.87
CA LEU A 52 9.56 5.79 4.76
C LEU A 52 10.89 6.50 4.48
N ALA A 53 11.23 6.68 3.20
CA ALA A 53 12.43 7.43 2.82
C ALA A 53 12.34 8.89 3.29
N ALA A 54 11.20 9.55 3.07
CA ALA A 54 10.99 10.95 3.45
C ALA A 54 10.94 11.18 4.97
N ASN A 55 10.51 10.17 5.75
CA ASN A 55 10.34 10.27 7.20
C ASN A 55 11.47 9.59 7.98
N ARG A 56 12.52 9.12 7.30
CA ARG A 56 13.62 8.38 7.92
C ARG A 56 14.26 9.15 9.06
N ASP A 57 14.65 10.40 8.83
CA ASP A 57 15.30 11.24 9.86
C ASP A 57 14.39 11.49 11.07
N ALA A 58 13.09 11.69 10.83
CA ALA A 58 12.11 11.87 11.89
C ALA A 58 11.90 10.59 12.72
N LEU A 59 11.89 9.44 12.05
CA LEU A 59 11.80 8.13 12.71
C LEU A 59 13.08 7.83 13.50
N GLU A 60 14.26 8.10 12.96
CA GLU A 60 15.54 7.93 13.66
C GLU A 60 15.62 8.83 14.89
N SER A 61 15.33 10.13 14.75
CA SER A 61 15.26 11.06 15.88
C SER A 61 14.29 10.60 16.97
N SER A 62 13.10 10.11 16.58
CA SER A 62 12.14 9.58 17.53
C SER A 62 12.63 8.29 18.21
N ASN A 63 13.31 7.40 17.47
CA ASN A 63 13.87 6.17 18.00
C ASN A 63 15.00 6.46 18.99
N ASP A 64 15.90 7.39 18.65
CA ASP A 64 16.99 7.85 19.52
C ASP A 64 16.45 8.46 20.82
N PHE A 65 15.39 9.27 20.71
CA PHE A 65 14.74 9.84 21.89
C PHE A 65 14.20 8.74 22.82
N VAL A 66 13.54 7.72 22.28
CA VAL A 66 13.03 6.59 23.06
C VAL A 66 14.17 5.74 23.64
N ALA A 67 15.27 5.54 22.91
CA ALA A 67 16.42 4.81 23.40
C ALA A 67 17.07 5.52 24.60
N GLN A 68 17.13 6.86 24.57
CA GLN A 68 17.73 7.66 25.63
C GLN A 68 16.80 7.89 26.82
N ASN A 69 15.50 8.09 26.59
CA ASN A 69 14.54 8.54 27.61
C ASN A 69 13.56 7.44 28.04
N GLY A 70 13.62 6.27 27.41
CA GLY A 70 12.63 5.21 27.56
C GLY A 70 11.32 5.55 26.84
N LEU A 71 10.36 4.62 26.91
CA LEU A 71 9.06 4.82 26.27
C LEU A 71 8.26 5.93 26.99
N PRO A 72 7.96 7.05 26.31
CA PRO A 72 7.10 8.06 26.89
C PRO A 72 5.74 7.43 27.21
N LEU A 73 5.27 7.65 28.44
CA LEU A 73 4.01 7.11 28.99
C LEU A 73 4.03 5.61 29.39
N ALA A 74 5.18 4.93 29.39
CA ALA A 74 5.28 3.57 29.94
C ALA A 74 4.71 3.45 31.36
N ARG A 75 4.85 4.50 32.17
CA ARG A 75 4.31 4.61 33.54
C ARG A 75 2.78 4.55 33.66
N HIS A 76 2.04 4.64 32.55
CA HIS A 76 0.58 4.59 32.53
C HIS A 76 0.02 3.33 31.86
N ARG A 77 0.88 2.37 31.47
CA ARG A 77 0.45 1.12 30.87
C ARG A 77 -0.20 0.22 31.94
N GLN A 78 -1.53 0.09 31.88
CA GLN A 78 -2.27 -0.90 32.66
C GLN A 78 -2.24 -2.24 31.90
N PHE A 79 -1.86 -3.32 32.59
CA PHE A 79 -1.75 -4.68 32.05
C PHE A 79 -3.11 -5.36 31.99
#